data_AF-A0A961T7Z9-F1
#
_entry.id   AF-A0A961T7Z9-F1
#
_cell.length_a   1.000
_cell.length_b   1.000
_cell.length_c   1.000
_cell.angle_alpha   90.00
_cell.angle_beta   90.00
_cell.angle_gamma   90.00
#
_symmetry.space_group_name_H-M   'P 1'
#
loop_
_entity.id
_entity.type
_entity.pdbx_description
1 polymer ?
#
loop_
_entity_poly.entity_id
_entity_poly.type
_entity_poly.pdbx_seq_one_letter_code
_entity_poly.pdbx_strand_id
1 'polypeptide(L)'
;MTGWKWSAPLNRLGSLLLLVVLVSAASLKPATADEFEKNIVTGGAKGTYIQIGKDLAEVEAQCGLTLNVRESAGSLENLVAVKNRLFTQFGIVQSDVLDYVRS
;
A
#
# COMPACT_ATOMS: atom_id res chain seq x y z
N MET A 1 -17.56 -61.31 -5.98
CA MET A 1 -17.28 -59.87 -6.10
C MET A 1 -18.34 -59.11 -5.32
N THR A 2 -18.18 -58.99 -4.00
CA THR A 2 -19.17 -58.36 -3.11
C THR A 2 -18.93 -56.86 -3.08
N GLY A 3 -19.95 -56.10 -3.50
CA GLY A 3 -19.91 -54.65 -3.63
C GLY A 3 -19.76 -53.95 -2.28
N TRP A 4 -18.64 -53.25 -2.11
CA TRP A 4 -18.39 -52.36 -0.99
C TRP A 4 -19.15 -51.04 -1.23
N LYS A 5 -20.38 -50.94 -0.69
CA LYS A 5 -21.14 -49.69 -0.63
C LYS A 5 -20.83 -48.96 0.68
N TRP A 6 -20.10 -47.85 0.62
CA TRP A 6 -20.07 -46.89 1.71
C TRP A 6 -21.39 -46.12 1.72
N SER A 7 -22.27 -46.43 2.67
CA SER A 7 -23.40 -45.57 3.02
C SER A 7 -23.33 -45.31 4.52
N ALA A 8 -22.42 -44.44 4.94
CA ALA A 8 -22.53 -43.81 6.25
C ALA A 8 -23.62 -42.74 6.12
N PRO A 9 -24.79 -42.87 6.77
CA PRO A 9 -25.75 -41.77 6.80
C PRO A 9 -25.08 -40.65 7.58
N LEU A 10 -24.74 -39.55 6.90
CA LEU A 10 -24.43 -38.31 7.61
C LEU A 10 -25.68 -37.97 8.43
N ASN A 11 -25.61 -38.19 9.73
CA ASN A 11 -26.63 -37.76 10.68
C ASN A 11 -26.73 -36.24 10.62
N ARG A 12 -27.89 -35.69 11.02
CA ARG A 12 -28.21 -34.26 10.84
C ARG A 12 -27.10 -33.32 11.33
N LEU A 13 -26.41 -33.70 12.42
CA LEU A 13 -25.24 -32.98 12.94
C LEU A 13 -24.05 -32.94 11.95
N GLY A 14 -23.71 -34.06 11.32
CA GLY A 14 -22.62 -34.13 10.33
C GLY A 14 -22.91 -33.29 9.09
N SER A 15 -24.15 -33.32 8.59
CA SER A 15 -24.58 -32.46 7.48
C SER A 15 -24.58 -30.97 7.85
N LEU A 16 -24.97 -30.63 9.07
CA LEU A 16 -24.93 -29.25 9.59
C LEU A 16 -23.49 -28.74 9.71
N LEU A 17 -22.57 -29.55 10.25
CA LEU A 17 -21.16 -29.20 10.35
C LEU A 17 -20.51 -29.01 8.98
N LEU A 18 -20.83 -29.88 8.02
CA LEU A 18 -20.34 -29.76 6.65
C LEU A 18 -20.85 -28.48 5.97
N LEU A 19 -22.13 -28.15 6.15
CA LEU A 19 -22.72 -26.91 5.66
C LEU A 19 -22.07 -25.68 6.27
N VAL A 20 -21.82 -25.68 7.59
CA VAL A 20 -21.12 -24.57 8.27
C VAL A 20 -19.73 -24.37 7.67
N VAL A 21 -18.95 -25.44 7.51
CA VAL A 21 -17.60 -25.35 6.92
C VAL A 21 -17.64 -24.84 5.48
N LEU A 22 -18.58 -25.32 4.66
CA LEU A 22 -18.73 -24.88 3.28
C LEU A 22 -19.15 -23.41 3.18
N VAL A 23 -20.04 -22.94 4.05
CA VAL A 23 -20.45 -21.53 4.12
C VAL A 23 -19.32 -20.63 4.62
N SER A 24 -18.53 -21.10 5.59
CA SER A 24 -17.35 -20.37 6.08
C SER A 24 -16.27 -20.26 5.01
N ALA A 25 -16.01 -21.33 4.24
CA ALA A 25 -15.04 -21.32 3.16
C ALA A 25 -15.47 -20.40 2.00
N ALA A 26 -16.77 -20.34 1.69
CA ALA A 26 -17.31 -19.42 0.68
C ALA A 26 -17.22 -17.94 1.08
N SER A 27 -16.95 -17.64 2.36
CA SER A 27 -16.81 -16.27 2.89
C SER A 27 -15.36 -15.75 2.88
N LEU A 28 -14.39 -16.54 2.41
CA LEU A 28 -13.01 -16.13 2.25
C LEU A 28 -12.91 -15.13 1.09
N LYS A 29 -12.98 -13.83 1.40
CA LYS A 29 -12.61 -12.79 0.43
C LYS A 29 -11.11 -12.87 0.18
N PRO A 30 -10.63 -12.73 -1.06
CA PRO A 30 -9.21 -12.57 -1.32
C PRO A 30 -8.72 -11.34 -0.55
N ALA A 31 -7.68 -11.52 0.25
CA ALA A 31 -7.01 -10.41 0.90
C ALA A 31 -6.29 -9.61 -0.18
N THR A 32 -6.90 -8.51 -0.63
CA THR A 32 -6.17 -7.49 -1.39
C THR A 32 -5.17 -6.88 -0.42
N ALA A 33 -3.89 -6.86 -0.79
CA ALA A 33 -2.89 -6.11 -0.05
C ALA A 33 -3.33 -4.65 -0.04
N ASP A 34 -3.55 -4.10 1.16
CA ASP A 34 -3.94 -2.70 1.30
C ASP A 34 -2.82 -1.84 0.74
N GLU A 35 -3.15 -0.92 -0.16
CA GLU A 35 -2.14 -0.06 -0.76
C GLU A 35 -1.60 0.87 0.33
N PHE A 36 -0.34 0.69 0.71
CA PHE A 36 0.29 1.53 1.72
C PHE A 36 0.49 2.96 1.18
N GLU A 37 0.09 3.95 1.97
CA GLU A 37 0.23 5.36 1.59
C GLU A 37 1.71 5.70 1.34
N LYS A 38 1.99 6.14 0.11
CA LYS A 38 3.30 6.64 -0.31
C LYS A 38 3.23 8.13 -0.53
N ASN A 39 4.13 8.88 0.06
CA ASN A 39 4.23 10.33 -0.11
C ASN A 39 5.63 10.76 -0.54
N ILE A 40 5.66 11.78 -1.42
CA ILE A 40 6.84 12.55 -1.75
C ILE A 40 6.66 14.00 -1.32
N VAL A 41 7.55 14.51 -0.48
CA VAL A 41 7.59 15.94 -0.10
C VAL A 41 8.46 16.72 -1.08
N THR A 42 7.96 17.88 -1.53
CA THR A 42 8.51 18.60 -2.69
C THR A 42 8.86 20.05 -2.35
N GLY A 43 8.06 21.02 -2.74
CA GLY A 43 8.23 22.43 -2.42
C GLY A 43 6.90 23.15 -2.61
N GLY A 44 6.90 24.48 -2.65
CA GLY A 44 5.66 25.23 -2.85
C GLY A 44 4.98 24.91 -4.19
N ALA A 45 3.66 25.12 -4.25
CA ALA A 45 2.77 24.85 -5.39
C ALA A 45 3.23 25.33 -6.78
N LYS A 46 4.13 26.32 -6.85
CA LYS A 46 4.63 26.94 -8.09
C LYS A 46 6.08 26.58 -8.43
N GLY A 47 6.74 25.79 -7.58
CA GLY A 47 8.16 25.45 -7.76
C GLY A 47 8.39 24.33 -8.77
N THR A 48 9.67 24.04 -9.06
CA THR A 48 10.05 22.93 -9.94
C THR A 48 9.81 21.58 -9.28
N TYR A 49 10.07 21.46 -7.97
CA TYR A 49 9.96 20.18 -7.25
C TYR A 49 8.54 19.61 -7.28
N ILE A 50 7.52 20.47 -7.15
CA ILE A 50 6.14 20.01 -7.17
C ILE A 50 5.74 19.47 -8.56
N GLN A 51 6.34 19.99 -9.64
CA GLN A 51 6.11 19.46 -10.99
C GLN A 51 6.81 18.11 -11.15
N ILE A 52 8.07 18.00 -10.72
CA ILE A 52 8.80 16.71 -10.70
C ILE A 52 8.02 15.64 -9.93
N GLY A 53 7.47 16.00 -8.75
CA GLY A 53 6.67 15.07 -7.96
C GLY A 53 5.38 14.63 -8.67
N LYS A 54 4.72 15.55 -9.40
CA LYS A 54 3.52 15.23 -10.19
C LYS A 54 3.83 14.32 -11.37
N ASP A 55 4.92 14.60 -12.10
CA ASP A 55 5.37 13.76 -13.21
C ASP A 55 5.69 12.34 -12.71
N LEU A 56 6.34 12.22 -11.55
CA LEU A 56 6.61 10.91 -10.93
C LEU A 56 5.32 10.19 -10.53
N ALA A 57 4.35 10.91 -9.95
CA ALA A 57 3.05 10.33 -9.60
C ALA A 57 2.28 9.83 -10.83
N GLU A 58 2.38 10.53 -11.96
CA GLU A 58 1.80 10.07 -13.23
C GLU A 58 2.47 8.78 -13.73
N VAL A 59 3.80 8.69 -13.64
CA VAL A 59 4.55 7.47 -13.99
C VAL A 59 4.20 6.30 -13.07
N GLU A 60 4.11 6.53 -11.75
CA GLU A 60 3.71 5.47 -10.80
C GLU A 60 2.28 4.98 -11.05
N ALA A 61 1.36 5.88 -11.40
CA ALA A 61 -0.03 5.52 -11.69
C ALA A 61 -0.15 4.56 -12.89
N GLN A 62 0.75 4.65 -13.87
CA GLN A 62 0.81 3.71 -15.00
C GLN A 62 1.14 2.28 -14.56
N CYS A 63 1.77 2.12 -13.40
CA CYS A 63 2.10 0.84 -12.78
C CYS A 63 1.05 0.39 -11.75
N GLY A 64 -0.08 1.10 -11.62
CA GLY A 64 -1.08 0.83 -10.59
C GLY A 64 -0.60 1.18 -9.18
N LEU A 65 0.35 2.11 -9.05
CA LEU A 65 0.87 2.61 -7.78
C LEU A 65 0.42 4.05 -7.57
N THR A 66 0.00 4.36 -6.35
CA THR A 66 -0.41 5.68 -5.92
C THR A 66 0.75 6.38 -5.19
N LEU A 67 1.19 7.53 -5.72
CA LEU A 67 2.12 8.44 -5.06
C LEU A 67 1.43 9.77 -4.74
N ASN A 68 1.44 10.15 -3.47
CA ASN A 68 0.87 11.40 -3.02
C ASN A 68 1.94 12.50 -2.99
N VAL A 69 1.73 13.54 -3.77
CA VAL A 69 2.63 14.69 -3.83
C VAL A 69 2.27 15.69 -2.74
N ARG A 70 3.23 16.02 -1.87
CA ARG A 70 3.05 16.93 -0.73
C ARG A 70 3.89 18.18 -0.92
N GLU A 71 3.27 19.34 -0.71
CA GLU A 71 3.97 20.62 -0.64
C GLU A 71 4.81 20.73 0.63
N SER A 72 5.81 21.62 0.59
CA SER A 72 6.66 21.98 1.72
C SER A 72 7.26 23.37 1.53
N ALA A 73 7.90 23.89 2.56
CA ALA A 73 8.70 25.11 2.50
C ALA A 73 10.05 24.93 1.77
N GLY A 74 10.39 23.71 1.33
CA GLY A 74 11.58 23.41 0.52
C GLY A 74 12.52 22.37 1.12
N SER A 75 13.73 22.30 0.56
CA SER A 75 14.70 21.21 0.79
C SER A 75 15.00 20.90 2.26
N LEU A 76 15.10 21.91 3.13
CA LEU A 76 15.40 21.69 4.56
C LEU A 76 14.24 21.01 5.29
N GLU A 77 13.00 21.43 5.01
CA GLU A 77 11.82 20.75 5.55
C GLU A 77 11.74 19.31 5.03
N ASN A 78 12.07 19.08 3.76
CA ASN A 78 12.00 17.76 3.15
C ASN A 78 12.92 16.75 3.83
N LEU A 79 14.15 17.14 4.18
CA LEU A 79 15.09 16.28 4.91
C LEU A 79 14.51 15.78 6.24
N VAL A 80 13.90 16.69 6.99
CA VAL A 80 13.29 16.38 8.28
C VAL A 80 11.99 15.59 8.08
N ALA A 81 11.23 15.91 7.05
CA ALA A 81 9.95 15.29 6.75
C ALA A 81 10.09 13.81 6.37
N VAL A 82 11.07 13.44 5.54
CA VAL A 82 11.33 12.02 5.21
C VAL A 82 11.66 11.19 6.44
N LYS A 83 12.32 11.79 7.44
CA LYS A 83 12.63 11.11 8.70
C LYS A 83 11.44 11.00 9.65
N ASN A 84 10.64 12.07 9.74
CA ASN A 84 9.72 12.26 10.87
C ASN A 84 8.23 12.16 10.50
N ARG A 85 7.85 12.29 9.22
CA ARG A 85 6.44 12.19 8.81
C ARG A 85 6.08 10.75 8.51
N LEU A 86 4.92 10.34 9.01
CA LEU A 86 4.35 9.06 8.62
C LEU A 86 4.11 9.05 7.11
N PHE A 87 4.25 7.86 6.52
CA PHE A 87 3.95 7.61 5.12
C PHE A 87 4.75 8.49 4.12
N THR A 88 5.84 9.15 4.54
CA THR A 88 6.68 10.00 3.68
C THR A 88 8.03 9.34 3.43
N GLN A 89 8.14 8.62 2.31
CA GLN A 89 9.34 7.83 2.00
C GLN A 89 10.34 8.61 1.14
N PHE A 90 9.85 9.64 0.44
CA PHE A 90 10.63 10.39 -0.54
C PHE A 90 10.58 11.88 -0.27
N GLY A 91 11.68 12.57 -0.62
CA GLY A 91 11.77 14.01 -0.55
C GLY A 91 12.76 14.54 -1.59
N ILE A 92 12.42 15.66 -2.23
CA ILE A 92 13.30 16.29 -3.24
C ILE A 92 14.19 17.32 -2.55
N VAL A 93 15.49 17.21 -2.72
CA VAL A 93 16.46 18.13 -2.11
C VAL A 93 17.52 18.53 -3.14
N GLN A 94 18.01 19.76 -3.04
CA GLN A 94 19.21 20.18 -3.76
C GLN A 94 20.46 19.69 -3.04
N SER A 95 21.55 19.50 -3.79
CA SER A 95 22.84 19.05 -3.27
C SER A 95 23.50 20.05 -2.32
N ASP A 96 23.32 21.35 -2.54
CA ASP A 96 23.90 22.42 -1.71
C ASP A 96 23.36 22.40 -0.26
N VAL A 97 22.09 22.04 -0.07
CA VAL A 97 21.48 21.90 1.26
C VAL A 97 22.05 20.71 2.03
N LEU A 98 22.43 19.64 1.33
CA LEU A 98 23.07 18.49 1.97
C LEU A 98 24.47 18.85 2.51
N ASP A 99 25.19 19.70 1.80
CA ASP A 99 26.50 20.20 2.24
C ASP A 99 26.35 21.08 3.49
N TYR A 100 25.33 21.94 3.55
CA TYR A 100 25.03 22.79 4.72
C TYR A 100 24.74 22.00 6.00
N VAL A 101 24.13 20.81 5.91
CA VAL A 101 23.79 19.99 7.09
C VAL A 101 24.98 19.15 7.57
N ARG A 102 26.02 18.97 6.76
CA ARG A 102 27.22 18.18 7.09
C ARG A 102 28.35 19.00 7.72
N SER A 103 28.39 20.31 7.48
CA SER A 103 29.36 21.26 8.04
C SER A 103 29.03 21.65 9.48
#